data_AF-M1MTL2-F1
#
_entry.id   AF-M1MTL2-F1
#
_cell.length_a   1.000
_cell.length_b   1.000
_cell.length_c   1.000
_cell.angle_alpha   90.00
_cell.angle_beta   90.00
_cell.angle_gamma   90.00
#
_symmetry.space_group_name_H-M   'P 1'
#
loop_
_entity.id
_entity.type
_entity.pdbx_description
1 polymer ?
#
loop_
_entity_poly.entity_id
_entity_poly.type
_entity_poly.pdbx_seq_one_letter_code
_entity_poly.pdbx_strand_id
1 'polypeptide(L)'
;MNTLTTILMFAAILLVILAVNALCKKYIFTKIRVNKWIPLGIAIVFFVIQMFVGNSNLYISSALSIFTVLFFLWFMDIIQTGGPRKKEKQIAIRPKAKPNRVKKNK
;
A
#
# COMPACT_ATOMS: atom_id res chain seq x y z
N MET A 1 23.60 -21.97 -16.43
CA MET A 1 23.53 -21.10 -15.23
C MET A 1 23.77 -21.98 -14.02
N ASN A 2 24.69 -21.61 -13.12
CA ASN A 2 24.92 -22.37 -11.89
C ASN A 2 23.77 -22.12 -10.91
N THR A 3 23.42 -23.11 -10.09
CA THR A 3 22.39 -22.97 -9.05
C THR A 3 22.67 -21.77 -8.14
N LEU A 4 23.93 -21.56 -7.76
CA LEU A 4 24.39 -20.38 -7.00
C LEU A 4 24.02 -19.05 -7.69
N THR A 5 24.28 -18.94 -9.00
CA THR A 5 23.98 -17.71 -9.76
C THR A 5 22.48 -17.43 -9.87
N THR A 6 21.65 -18.48 -9.94
CA THR A 6 20.19 -18.33 -9.99
C THR A 6 19.61 -17.88 -8.65
N ILE A 7 20.12 -18.41 -7.54
CA ILE A 7 19.73 -18.01 -6.19
C ILE A 7 20.08 -16.53 -5.95
N LEU A 8 21.29 -16.13 -6.35
CA LEU A 8 21.76 -14.76 -6.18
C LEU A 8 20.92 -13.75 -7.00
N MET A 9 20.58 -14.09 -8.25
CA MET A 9 19.67 -13.27 -9.05
C MET A 9 18.28 -13.14 -8.42
N PHE A 10 17.72 -14.22 -7.89
CA PHE A 10 16.40 -14.19 -7.25
C PHE A 10 16.41 -13.31 -6.00
N ALA A 11 17.44 -13.43 -5.17
CA ALA A 11 17.64 -12.57 -4.00
C ALA A 11 17.78 -11.09 -4.39
N ALA A 12 18.53 -10.79 -5.45
CA ALA A 12 18.67 -9.42 -5.96
C ALA A 12 17.33 -8.83 -6.42
N ILE A 13 16.54 -9.58 -7.18
CA ILE A 13 15.20 -9.15 -7.62
C ILE A 13 14.27 -8.90 -6.43
N LEU A 14 14.30 -9.79 -5.42
CA LEU A 14 13.51 -9.64 -4.21
C LEU A 14 13.87 -8.34 -3.47
N LEU A 15 15.17 -8.04 -3.35
CA LEU A 15 15.67 -6.81 -2.73
C LEU A 15 15.17 -5.56 -3.48
N VAL A 16 15.18 -5.60 -4.82
CA VAL A 16 14.63 -4.53 -5.66
C VAL A 16 13.13 -4.34 -5.41
N ILE A 17 12.35 -5.42 -5.36
CA ILE A 17 10.89 -5.36 -5.10
C ILE A 17 10.62 -4.72 -3.73
N LEU A 18 11.36 -5.11 -2.69
CA LEU A 18 11.20 -4.53 -1.35
C LEU A 18 11.57 -3.04 -1.32
N ALA A 19 12.64 -2.65 -1.98
CA ALA A 19 13.06 -1.26 -2.08
C ALA A 19 11.99 -0.41 -2.80
N VAL A 20 11.47 -0.89 -3.93
CA VAL A 20 10.39 -0.21 -4.67
C VAL A 20 9.12 -0.12 -3.82
N ASN A 21 8.74 -1.21 -3.14
CA ASN A 21 7.56 -1.20 -2.27
C ASN A 21 7.69 -0.20 -1.11
N ALA A 22 8.88 -0.10 -0.50
CA ALA A 22 9.15 0.89 0.56
C ALA A 22 9.02 2.34 0.04
N LEU A 23 9.51 2.61 -1.18
CA LEU A 23 9.35 3.91 -1.83
C LEU A 23 7.88 4.20 -2.14
N CYS A 24 7.15 3.26 -2.74
CA CYS A 24 5.73 3.38 -3.03
C CYS A 24 4.92 3.64 -1.74
N LYS A 25 5.25 2.97 -0.64
CA LYS A 25 4.62 3.19 0.65
C LYS A 25 4.80 4.62 1.15
N LYS A 26 6.02 5.13 1.10
CA LYS A 26 6.37 6.48 1.56
C LYS A 26 5.69 7.57 0.73
N TYR A 27 5.71 7.45 -0.60
CA TYR A 27 5.29 8.54 -1.50
C TYR A 27 3.85 8.43 -1.98
N ILE A 28 3.40 7.22 -2.31
CA ILE A 28 2.11 6.96 -2.98
C ILE A 28 1.06 6.54 -1.96
N PHE A 29 1.32 5.48 -1.19
CA PHE A 29 0.29 4.85 -0.34
C PHE A 29 -0.15 5.73 0.82
N THR A 30 0.72 6.64 1.27
CA THR A 30 0.39 7.61 2.34
C THR A 30 -0.57 8.71 1.86
N LYS A 31 -0.61 9.02 0.55
CA LYS A 31 -1.46 10.08 -0.02
C LYS A 31 -2.79 9.56 -0.54
N ILE A 32 -2.83 8.36 -1.09
CA ILE A 32 -4.01 7.86 -1.82
C ILE A 32 -4.91 7.04 -0.88
N ARG A 33 -6.17 7.47 -0.74
CA ARG A 33 -7.21 6.72 -0.01
C ARG A 33 -7.90 5.75 -0.95
N VAL A 34 -7.31 4.58 -1.15
CA VAL A 34 -7.85 3.55 -2.03
C VAL A 34 -8.63 2.51 -1.22
N ASN A 35 -9.76 2.04 -1.75
CA ASN A 35 -10.48 0.90 -1.21
C ASN A 35 -9.62 -0.38 -1.34
N LYS A 36 -9.62 -1.26 -0.33
CA LYS A 36 -8.80 -2.49 -0.31
C LYS A 36 -9.02 -3.40 -1.53
N TRP A 37 -10.20 -3.36 -2.13
CA TRP A 37 -10.55 -4.19 -3.27
C TRP A 37 -9.91 -3.73 -4.59
N ILE A 38 -9.47 -2.48 -4.70
CA ILE A 38 -8.90 -1.95 -5.94
C ILE A 38 -7.50 -2.53 -6.19
N PRO A 39 -6.52 -2.47 -5.25
CA PRO A 39 -5.21 -3.09 -5.46
C PRO A 39 -5.31 -4.61 -5.65
N LEU A 40 -6.26 -5.26 -4.95
CA LEU A 40 -6.52 -6.68 -5.12
C LEU A 40 -7.02 -7.02 -6.53
N GLY A 41 -8.01 -6.26 -7.03
CA GLY A 41 -8.54 -6.47 -8.37
C GLY A 41 -7.46 -6.30 -9.45
N ILE A 42 -6.62 -5.27 -9.30
CA ILE A 42 -5.48 -5.05 -10.21
C ILE A 42 -4.50 -6.22 -10.17
N ALA A 43 -4.14 -6.72 -8.98
CA ALA A 43 -3.26 -7.87 -8.84
C ALA A 43 -3.84 -9.13 -9.51
N ILE A 44 -5.14 -9.40 -9.35
CA ILE A 44 -5.80 -10.54 -9.98
C ILE A 44 -5.79 -10.42 -11.51
N VAL A 45 -6.12 -9.24 -12.05
CA VAL A 45 -6.10 -9.00 -13.49
C VAL A 45 -4.70 -9.21 -14.06
N PHE A 46 -3.67 -8.65 -13.43
CA PHE A 46 -2.29 -8.86 -13.87
C PHE A 46 -1.85 -10.33 -13.76
N PHE A 47 -2.27 -11.04 -12.72
CA PHE A 47 -1.99 -12.46 -12.56
C PHE A 47 -2.64 -13.31 -13.66
N VAL A 48 -3.89 -13.02 -14.03
CA VAL A 48 -4.58 -13.68 -15.12
C VAL A 48 -3.89 -13.38 -16.46
N ILE A 49 -3.55 -12.12 -16.73
CA ILE A 49 -2.82 -11.73 -17.94
C ILE A 49 -1.47 -12.45 -18.03
N GLN A 50 -0.77 -12.58 -16.90
CA GLN A 50 0.51 -13.28 -16.83
C GLN A 50 0.40 -14.75 -17.26
N MET A 51 -0.71 -15.43 -16.99
CA MET A 51 -0.92 -16.82 -17.44
C MET A 51 -0.95 -16.94 -18.98
N PHE A 52 -1.47 -15.92 -19.68
CA PHE A 52 -1.55 -15.92 -21.14
C PHE A 52 -0.30 -15.38 -21.83
N VAL A 53 0.39 -14.41 -21.20
CA VAL A 53 1.55 -13.71 -21.80
C VAL A 53 2.89 -14.36 -21.41
N GLY A 54 2.90 -15.20 -20.37
CA GLY A 54 4.10 -15.67 -19.66
C GLY A 54 5.19 -16.35 -20.50
N ASN A 55 4.83 -16.92 -21.67
CA ASN A 55 5.76 -17.64 -22.55
C ASN A 55 6.28 -16.83 -23.74
N SER A 56 5.78 -15.62 -23.97
CA SER A 56 6.13 -14.83 -25.15
C SER A 56 7.49 -14.13 -25.01
N ASN A 57 7.73 -13.48 -23.88
CA ASN A 57 8.93 -12.66 -23.63
C ASN A 57 9.33 -12.70 -22.17
N LEU A 58 10.56 -13.12 -21.88
CA LEU A 58 11.10 -13.23 -20.52
C LEU A 58 11.06 -11.90 -19.77
N TYR A 59 11.39 -10.79 -20.44
CA TYR A 59 11.36 -9.45 -19.85
C TYR A 59 9.96 -8.99 -19.50
N ILE A 60 8.99 -9.22 -20.39
CA ILE A 60 7.58 -8.83 -20.19
C ILE A 60 6.97 -9.67 -19.07
N SER A 61 7.22 -10.98 -19.07
CA SER A 61 6.76 -11.91 -18.03
C SER A 61 7.33 -11.54 -16.66
N SER A 62 8.63 -11.19 -16.60
CA SER A 62 9.29 -10.76 -15.36
C SER A 62 8.74 -9.43 -14.86
N ALA A 63 8.52 -8.46 -15.75
CA ALA A 63 7.92 -7.17 -15.39
C ALA A 63 6.49 -7.33 -14.85
N LEU A 64 5.65 -8.13 -15.53
CA LEU A 64 4.30 -8.47 -15.09
C LEU A 64 4.30 -9.09 -13.70
N SER A 65 5.20 -10.06 -13.44
CA SER A 65 5.34 -10.70 -12.14
C SER A 65 5.69 -9.69 -11.04
N ILE A 66 6.64 -8.78 -11.30
CA ILE A 66 7.02 -7.72 -10.37
C ILE A 66 5.82 -6.81 -10.05
N PHE A 67 5.06 -6.40 -11.06
CA PHE A 67 3.86 -5.58 -10.87
C PHE A 67 2.80 -6.32 -10.04
N THR A 68 2.50 -7.57 -10.37
CA THR A 68 1.55 -8.41 -9.62
C THR A 68 1.93 -8.48 -8.14
N VAL A 69 3.20 -8.78 -7.85
CA VAL A 69 3.72 -8.86 -6.48
C VAL A 69 3.62 -7.49 -5.78
N LEU A 70 3.99 -6.39 -6.43
CA LEU A 70 3.89 -5.05 -5.86
C LEU A 70 2.45 -4.66 -5.48
N PHE A 71 1.48 -4.87 -6.37
CA PHE A 71 0.07 -4.57 -6.08
C PHE A 71 -0.48 -5.48 -4.97
N PHE A 72 -0.04 -6.73 -4.92
CA PHE A 72 -0.41 -7.65 -3.85
C PHE A 72 0.17 -7.23 -2.49
N LEU A 73 1.44 -6.81 -2.44
CA LEU A 73 2.05 -6.27 -1.22
C LEU A 73 1.32 -5.00 -0.75
N TRP A 74 0.91 -4.15 -1.69
CA TRP A 74 0.13 -2.96 -1.36
C TRP A 74 -1.23 -3.32 -0.74
N PHE A 75 -1.92 -4.32 -1.28
CA PHE A 75 -3.16 -4.85 -0.68
C PHE A 75 -2.94 -5.32 0.76
N MET A 76 -1.88 -6.08 0.99
CA MET A 76 -1.52 -6.57 2.34
C MET A 76 -1.21 -5.41 3.30
N ASP A 77 -0.50 -4.38 2.83
CA ASP A 77 -0.19 -3.19 3.62
C ASP A 77 -1.47 -2.44 4.06
N ILE A 78 -2.46 -2.32 3.18
CA ILE A 78 -3.76 -1.71 3.51
C ILE A 78 -4.51 -2.52 4.56
N ILE A 79 -4.49 -3.86 4.48
CA ILE A 79 -5.13 -4.73 5.47
C ILE A 79 -4.46 -4.57 6.84
N GLN A 80 -3.13 -4.62 6.89
CA GLN A 80 -2.38 -4.54 8.15
C GLN A 80 -2.48 -3.16 8.80
N THR A 81 -2.44 -2.09 8.01
CA THR A 81 -2.40 -0.71 8.53
C THR A 81 -3.80 -0.14 8.78
N GLY A 82 -4.87 -0.79 8.29
CA GLY A 82 -6.24 -0.30 8.39
C GLY A 82 -6.53 0.91 7.49
N GLY A 83 -5.69 1.15 6.49
CA GLY A 83 -5.73 2.32 5.61
C GLY A 83 -5.07 3.58 6.21
N PRO A 84 -5.09 4.71 5.47
CA PRO A 84 -4.45 5.94 5.91
C PRO A 84 -5.10 6.45 7.19
N ARG A 85 -4.30 6.57 8.27
CA ARG A 85 -4.74 7.11 9.57
C ARG A 85 -5.47 8.43 9.31
N LYS A 86 -6.74 8.51 9.72
CA LYS A 86 -7.48 9.76 9.68
C LYS A 86 -6.65 10.77 10.47
N LYS A 87 -6.21 11.87 9.85
CA LYS A 87 -5.66 13.01 10.60
C LYS A 87 -6.76 13.41 11.57
N GLU A 88 -6.60 13.04 12.83
CA GLU A 88 -7.53 13.47 13.87
C GLU A 88 -7.60 14.98 13.80
N LYS A 89 -8.82 15.52 13.70
CA LYS A 89 -9.01 16.95 13.76
C LYS A 89 -8.40 17.37 15.08
N GLN A 90 -7.44 18.30 15.05
CA GLN A 90 -6.85 18.85 16.26
C GLN A 90 -7.99 19.45 17.08
N ILE A 91 -8.44 18.74 18.11
CA ILE A 91 -9.45 19.23 19.03
C ILE A 91 -8.73 20.28 19.86
N ALA A 92 -8.79 21.53 19.43
CA ALA A 92 -8.36 22.64 20.26
C ALA A 92 -9.27 22.64 21.48
N ILE A 93 -8.75 22.15 22.62
CA ILE A 93 -9.43 22.22 23.91
C ILE A 93 -9.48 23.70 24.26
N ARG A 94 -10.53 24.37 23.81
CA ARG A 94 -10.83 25.74 24.22
C ARG A 94 -11.40 25.66 25.64
N PRO A 95 -10.93 26.51 26.58
CA PRO A 95 -11.53 26.58 27.89
C PRO A 95 -13.03 26.85 27.73
N LYS A 96 -13.86 25.98 28.33
CA LYS A 96 -15.31 26.18 28.34
C LYS A 96 -15.60 27.50 29.05
N ALA A 97 -16.51 28.29 28.51
CA ALA A 97 -16.92 29.53 29.15
C ALA A 97 -17.42 29.25 30.58
N LYS A 98 -17.06 30.12 31.53
CA LYS A 98 -17.56 30.04 32.90
C LYS A 98 -19.09 30.03 32.86
N PRO A 99 -19.77 29.09 33.55
CA PRO A 99 -21.23 29.06 33.55
C PRO A 99 -21.75 30.38 34.12
N ASN A 100 -22.61 31.07 33.37
CA ASN A 100 -23.27 32.26 33.86
C ASN A 100 -24.29 31.84 34.93
N ARG A 101 -24.02 32.15 36.19
CA ARG A 101 -24.93 31.85 37.29
C ARG A 101 -26.11 32.81 37.19
N VAL A 102 -27.27 32.30 36.74
CA VAL A 102 -28.53 33.07 36.73
C VAL A 102 -28.82 33.51 38.16
N LYS A 103 -28.73 34.81 38.43
CA LYS A 103 -29.19 35.40 39.68
C LYS A 103 -30.72 35.37 39.66
N LYS A 104 -31.33 34.47 40.43
CA LYS A 104 -32.76 34.59 40.76
C LYS A 104 -32.90 35.77 41.72
N ASN A 105 -33.40 36.90 41.21
CA ASN A 105 -33.91 37.99 42.03
C ASN A 105 -35.45 37.92 42.03
N LYS A 106 -35.99 37.85 43.26
CA LYS A 106 -37.40 37.86 43.69
C LYS A 106 -38.25 36.65 43.31
#